data_AF-A0A1C3NYP4-F1
#
_entry.id   AF-A0A1C3NYP4-F1
#
_cell.length_a   1.000
_cell.length_b   1.000
_cell.length_c   1.000
_cell.angle_alpha   90.00
_cell.angle_beta   90.00
_cell.angle_gamma   90.00
#
_symmetry.space_group_name_H-M   'P 1'
#
loop_
_entity.id
_entity.type
_entity.pdbx_description
1 polymer ?
#
loop_
_entity_poly.entity_id
_entity_poly.type
_entity_poly.pdbx_seq_one_letter_code
_entity_poly.pdbx_strand_id
1 'polypeptide(L)'
;MTTDRAAAYPRVLDEQLPAAHHIDERYANNPIEADHGRWKARLRPMRGLKRLRSAHVIGAGHAFVQNIRRGHYELGTDAEPHRRLTAAFTELALAI
;
A
#
# COMPACT_ATOMS: atom_id res chain seq x y z
N MET A 1 21.86 13.48 3.57
CA MET A 1 20.61 14.05 4.13
C MET A 1 19.71 12.94 4.59
N THR A 2 19.17 13.05 5.80
CA THR A 2 18.33 12.02 6.41
C THR A 2 16.88 12.46 6.39
N THR A 3 16.01 11.68 5.75
CA THR A 3 14.56 11.94 5.75
C THR A 3 13.80 10.62 5.95
N ASP A 4 12.51 10.73 6.19
CA ASP A 4 11.59 9.63 6.44
C ASP A 4 11.17 8.85 5.17
N ARG A 5 11.78 9.18 4.01
CA ARG A 5 11.48 8.68 2.66
C ARG A 5 10.00 8.81 2.26
N ALA A 6 9.28 9.81 2.77
CA ALA A 6 7.95 10.13 2.27
C ALA A 6 7.96 10.29 0.74
N ALA A 7 6.86 9.92 0.07
CA ALA A 7 6.77 9.82 -1.39
C ALA A 7 7.14 11.10 -2.16
N ALA A 8 7.05 12.27 -1.51
CA ALA A 8 7.45 13.55 -2.09
C ALA A 8 8.97 13.76 -2.14
N TYR A 9 9.74 13.17 -1.22
CA TYR A 9 11.15 13.46 -1.06
C TYR A 9 12.03 12.96 -2.20
N PRO A 10 11.93 11.71 -2.70
CA PRO A 10 12.86 11.22 -3.72
C PRO A 10 12.95 12.15 -4.94
N ARG A 11 11.81 12.55 -5.49
CA ARG A 11 11.76 13.45 -6.65
C ARG A 11 12.36 14.84 -6.34
N VAL A 12 12.01 15.42 -5.20
CA VAL A 12 12.49 16.75 -4.80
C VAL A 12 13.99 16.73 -4.50
N LEU A 13 14.50 15.65 -3.91
CA LEU A 13 15.92 15.49 -3.63
C LEU A 13 16.72 15.27 -4.92
N ASP A 14 16.19 14.50 -5.87
CA ASP A 14 16.80 14.34 -7.20
C ASP A 14 16.85 15.68 -7.96
N GLU A 15 15.81 16.52 -7.86
CA GLU A 15 15.74 17.83 -8.51
C GLU A 15 16.64 18.89 -7.83
N GLN A 16 16.60 18.98 -6.50
CA GLN A 16 17.18 20.11 -5.77
C GLN A 16 18.56 19.80 -5.17
N LEU A 17 18.86 18.53 -4.88
CA LEU A 17 20.08 18.11 -4.19
C LEU A 17 20.66 16.81 -4.79
N PRO A 18 20.91 16.76 -6.12
CA PRO A 18 21.29 15.53 -6.82
C PRO A 18 22.62 14.92 -6.36
N ALA A 19 23.52 15.72 -5.77
CA ALA A 19 24.82 15.26 -5.29
C ALA A 19 24.79 14.74 -3.83
N ALA A 20 23.68 14.91 -3.12
CA ALA A 20 23.61 14.54 -1.72
C ALA A 20 23.12 13.10 -1.55
N HIS A 21 23.80 12.35 -0.68
CA HIS A 21 23.39 10.99 -0.33
C HIS A 21 22.14 11.02 0.54
N HIS A 22 21.05 10.40 0.09
CA HIS A 22 19.83 10.22 0.87
C HIS A 22 19.97 8.99 1.77
N ILE A 23 19.94 9.19 3.09
CA ILE A 23 20.04 8.14 4.11
C ILE A 23 18.66 7.95 4.73
N ASP A 24 18.03 6.80 4.51
CA ASP A 24 16.67 6.51 4.96
C ASP A 24 16.56 5.21 5.79
N GLU A 25 17.69 4.52 6.03
CA GLU A 25 17.77 3.23 6.72
C GLU A 25 17.04 3.23 8.08
N ARG A 26 17.17 4.33 8.84
CA ARG A 26 16.48 4.55 10.12
C ARG A 26 14.95 4.50 10.00
N TYR A 27 14.43 4.81 8.82
CA TYR A 27 13.02 4.94 8.51
C TYR A 27 12.53 3.90 7.50
N ALA A 28 13.32 2.85 7.24
CA ALA A 28 12.95 1.78 6.31
C ALA A 28 11.64 1.06 6.72
N ASN A 29 11.23 1.15 7.99
CA ASN A 29 9.97 0.60 8.49
C ASN A 29 8.72 1.47 8.19
N ASN A 30 8.90 2.74 7.80
CA ASN A 30 7.79 3.67 7.59
C ASN A 30 6.73 3.16 6.59
N PRO A 31 7.07 2.50 5.46
CA PRO A 31 6.06 1.94 4.57
C PRO A 31 5.17 0.89 5.24
N ILE A 32 5.76 0.05 6.10
CA ILE A 32 5.06 -0.99 6.86
C ILE A 32 4.15 -0.33 7.91
N GLU A 33 4.65 0.67 8.62
CA GLU A 33 3.86 1.41 9.61
C GLU A 33 2.71 2.19 8.98
N ALA A 34 2.93 2.79 7.82
CA ALA A 34 1.90 3.51 7.07
C ALA A 34 0.79 2.57 6.58
N ASP A 35 1.14 1.39 6.06
CA ASP A 35 0.17 0.36 5.66
C ASP A 35 -0.62 -0.16 6.87
N HIS A 36 0.09 -0.46 7.96
CA HIS A 36 -0.51 -0.87 9.23
C HIS A 36 -1.45 0.20 9.80
N GLY A 37 -1.10 1.48 9.70
CA GLY A 37 -1.94 2.61 10.10
C GLY A 37 -3.25 2.67 9.31
N ARG A 38 -3.21 2.45 8.00
CA ARG A 38 -4.41 2.38 7.14
C ARG A 38 -5.31 1.20 7.51
N TRP A 39 -4.72 0.07 7.86
CA TRP A 39 -5.47 -1.08 8.36
C TRP A 39 -6.12 -0.79 9.72
N LYS A 40 -5.37 -0.25 10.70
CA LYS A 40 -5.90 0.15 12.01
C LYS A 40 -7.06 1.14 11.91
N ALA A 41 -6.98 2.11 11.00
CA ALA A 41 -8.06 3.07 10.77
C ALA A 41 -9.36 2.38 10.33
N ARG A 42 -9.28 1.34 9.48
CA ARG A 42 -10.44 0.58 9.01
C ARG A 42 -11.04 -0.34 10.07
N LEU A 43 -10.22 -1.00 10.88
CA LEU A 43 -10.71 -1.90 11.94
C LEU A 43 -11.16 -1.17 13.20
N ARG A 44 -10.81 0.12 13.34
CA ARG A 44 -10.79 0.90 14.58
C ARG A 44 -9.78 0.32 15.58
N PRO A 45 -9.02 1.16 16.31
CA PRO A 45 -7.89 0.73 17.15
C PRO A 45 -8.18 -0.34 18.21
N MET A 46 -9.45 -0.59 18.55
CA MET A 46 -9.85 -1.42 19.69
C MET A 46 -10.83 -2.56 19.37
N ARG A 47 -11.28 -2.75 18.12
CA ARG A 47 -12.16 -3.89 17.77
C ARG A 47 -11.36 -5.14 17.36
N GLY A 48 -10.23 -5.36 18.02
CA GLY A 48 -9.20 -6.33 17.66
C GLY A 48 -9.74 -7.68 17.19
N LEU A 49 -9.08 -8.23 16.16
CA LEU A 49 -9.42 -9.52 15.59
C LEU A 49 -9.14 -10.62 16.62
N LYS A 50 -10.19 -11.32 17.06
CA LYS A 50 -10.12 -12.28 18.17
C LYS A 50 -9.39 -13.58 17.83
N ARG A 51 -9.15 -13.85 16.55
CA ARG A 51 -8.53 -15.08 16.06
C ARG A 51 -7.46 -14.75 15.02
N LEU A 52 -6.34 -15.46 15.07
CA LEU A 52 -5.27 -15.35 14.07
C LEU A 52 -5.79 -15.61 12.65
N ARG A 53 -6.68 -16.60 12.48
CA ARG A 53 -7.33 -16.87 11.19
C ARG A 53 -8.08 -15.65 10.65
N SER A 54 -8.81 -14.93 11.50
CA SER A 54 -9.52 -13.71 11.09
C SER A 54 -8.55 -12.58 10.73
N ALA A 55 -7.45 -12.44 11.49
CA ALA A 55 -6.36 -11.51 11.16
C ALA A 55 -5.74 -11.80 9.80
N HIS A 56 -5.47 -13.06 9.51
CA HIS A 56 -4.92 -13.49 8.24
C HIS A 56 -5.87 -13.16 7.08
N VAL A 57 -7.14 -13.58 7.15
CA VAL A 57 -8.12 -13.36 6.07
C VAL A 57 -8.33 -11.87 5.79
N ILE A 58 -8.50 -11.06 6.84
CA ILE A 58 -8.73 -9.62 6.68
C ILE A 58 -7.46 -8.90 6.18
N GLY A 59 -6.29 -9.29 6.67
CA GLY A 59 -5.01 -8.75 6.22
C GLY A 59 -4.75 -9.05 4.75
N ALA A 60 -4.95 -10.30 4.33
CA ALA A 60 -4.82 -10.70 2.93
C ALA A 60 -5.77 -9.92 2.03
N GLY A 61 -7.05 -9.79 2.42
CA GLY A 61 -8.02 -8.99 1.68
C GLY A 61 -7.67 -7.50 1.62
N HIS A 62 -7.15 -6.93 2.71
CA HIS A 62 -6.66 -5.55 2.74
C HIS A 62 -5.51 -5.35 1.74
N ALA A 63 -4.47 -6.19 1.84
CA ALA A 63 -3.31 -6.14 0.96
C ALA A 63 -3.69 -6.33 -0.51
N PHE A 64 -4.58 -7.29 -0.80
CA PHE A 64 -5.09 -7.54 -2.16
C PHE A 64 -5.71 -6.30 -2.78
N VAL A 65 -6.64 -5.64 -2.06
CA VAL A 65 -7.30 -4.42 -2.50
C VAL A 65 -6.31 -3.26 -2.73
N GLN A 66 -5.29 -3.12 -1.87
CA GLN A 66 -4.28 -2.07 -2.04
C GLN A 66 -3.35 -2.36 -3.23
N ASN A 67 -2.98 -3.61 -3.43
CA ASN A 67 -2.14 -4.05 -4.54
C ASN A 67 -2.84 -3.86 -5.89
N ILE A 68 -4.16 -4.12 -5.99
CA ILE A 68 -4.95 -3.74 -7.18
C ILE A 68 -4.85 -2.23 -7.44
N ARG A 69 -5.11 -1.39 -6.42
CA ARG A 69 -5.04 0.07 -6.59
C ARG A 69 -3.66 0.55 -7.06
N ARG A 70 -2.59 -0.10 -6.60
CA ARG A 70 -1.21 0.21 -6.99
C ARG A 70 -0.78 -0.40 -8.32
N GLY A 71 -1.60 -1.25 -8.95
CA GLY A 71 -1.25 -1.93 -10.20
C GLY A 71 -0.22 -3.04 -10.03
N HIS A 72 -0.19 -3.70 -8.86
CA HIS A 72 0.70 -4.83 -8.60
C HIS A 72 0.11 -6.19 -9.05
N TYR A 73 -1.04 -6.17 -9.73
CA TYR A 73 -1.65 -7.34 -10.34
C TYR A 73 -2.03 -7.00 -11.79
N GLU A 74 -2.15 -8.04 -12.61
CA GLU A 74 -2.64 -7.95 -13.99
C GLU A 74 -4.17 -7.76 -14.07
N LEU A 75 -4.85 -7.59 -12.91
CA LEU A 75 -6.28 -7.35 -12.82
C LEU A 75 -6.61 -5.85 -12.98
N GLY A 76 -7.55 -5.53 -13.87
CA GLY A 76 -8.05 -4.18 -14.10
C GLY A 76 -7.00 -3.23 -14.66
N THR A 77 -5.92 -3.74 -15.28
CA THR A 77 -4.82 -2.92 -15.82
C THR A 77 -5.29 -1.99 -16.94
N ASP A 78 -6.24 -2.45 -17.75
CA ASP A 78 -6.81 -1.70 -18.87
C ASP A 78 -7.88 -0.68 -18.43
N ALA A 79 -8.25 -0.69 -17.15
CA ALA A 79 -9.22 0.24 -16.61
C ALA A 79 -8.56 1.51 -16.08
N GLU A 80 -9.28 2.62 -16.23
CA GLU A 80 -8.97 3.89 -15.56
C GLU A 80 -8.68 3.69 -14.06
N PRO A 81 -7.73 4.42 -13.45
CA PRO A 81 -7.30 4.19 -12.06
C PRO A 81 -8.44 4.18 -11.04
N HIS A 82 -9.48 5.00 -11.25
CA HIS A 82 -10.65 5.09 -10.38
C HIS A 82 -11.63 3.91 -10.55
N ARG A 83 -11.59 3.20 -11.69
CA ARG A 83 -12.42 2.01 -12.00
C ARG A 83 -11.67 0.69 -11.81
N ARG A 84 -10.34 0.73 -11.68
CA ARG A 84 -9.46 -0.43 -11.55
C ARG A 84 -9.94 -1.46 -10.53
N LEU A 85 -10.43 -1.02 -9.36
CA LEU A 85 -10.96 -1.94 -8.35
C LEU A 85 -12.17 -2.71 -8.87
N THR A 86 -13.15 -2.01 -9.44
CA THR A 86 -14.37 -2.63 -9.97
C THR A 86 -14.05 -3.59 -11.11
N ALA A 87 -13.23 -3.15 -12.07
CA ALA A 87 -12.80 -3.99 -13.19
C ALA A 87 -12.07 -5.26 -12.72
N ALA A 88 -11.12 -5.11 -11.78
CA ALA A 88 -10.38 -6.22 -11.22
C ALA A 88 -11.29 -7.27 -10.55
N PHE A 89 -12.35 -6.84 -9.85
CA PHE A 89 -13.32 -7.79 -9.27
C PHE A 89 -14.19 -8.46 -10.33
N THR A 90 -14.57 -7.75 -11.40
CA THR A 90 -15.28 -8.34 -12.53
C THR A 90 -14.43 -9.39 -13.25
N GLU A 91 -13.17 -9.08 -13.54
CA GLU A 91 -12.22 -10.01 -14.15
C GLU A 91 -11.96 -11.22 -13.25
N LEU A 92 -11.72 -10.99 -11.96
CA LEU A 92 -11.52 -12.07 -10.99
C LEU A 92 -12.74 -13.00 -10.97
N ALA A 93 -13.96 -12.46 -10.95
CA ALA A 93 -15.18 -13.27 -10.94
C ALA A 93 -15.37 -14.15 -12.19
N LEU A 94 -14.73 -13.81 -13.31
CA LEU A 94 -14.71 -14.64 -14.52
C LEU A 94 -13.62 -15.71 -14.49
N ALA A 95 -12.63 -15.58 -13.61
CA ALA A 95 -11.45 -16.45 -13.53
C ALA A 95 -11.57 -17.58 -12.50
N ILE A 96 -12.61 -17.57 -11.65
CA ILE A 96 -12.91 -18.59 -10.62
C ILE A 96 -14.30 -19.17 -10.82
#